data_AF-A0A955ZBI3-F1
#
_entry.id   AF-A0A955ZBI3-F1
#
_cell.length_a   1.000
_cell.length_b   1.000
_cell.length_c   1.000
_cell.angle_alpha   90.00
_cell.angle_beta   90.00
_cell.angle_gamma   90.00
#
_symmetry.space_group_name_H-M   'P 1'
#
loop_
_entity.id
_entity.type
_entity.pdbx_description
1 polymer ?
#
loop_
_entity_poly.entity_id
_entity_poly.type
_entity_poly.pdbx_seq_one_letter_code
_entity_poly.pdbx_strand_id
1 'polypeptide(L)'
;MLRPIHAWVLGSALALAACATSTRPFEDPAEADPNGSSSGASGSSGASSGASGSSGASSGASGSSGASGSSGASSGGSSGSSGASSGGSSSGGPGPRVTCGATACRSDQACVQGACAFNCTGSSVPGDYATVQAAVTALAAAGNDATICVKAQQTSEAITVTDGANHNKKLTIVGVSATRTVLGSLNVTTGFSEVEIVGLGVQSGVTVQGSGKATLRAMRISNASGNSLYLRQSSGSAPSTIVVDGTEITNASASGYDIQVYAPYTAQFTVNVSNSWIHGGAYGVYVNASNPQSAVSLLNDTIDGARYGIYLAGSASASLTYANDIIANHSDFGVYVTAGLSPIHGNNALWGNTNNYSGAAVDGNAYVKADCMLDMATGAPEPKAGSPCRGAADATKAPASDFWNAPRGGAADIGAVDGL
;
A
#
# COMPACT_ATOMS: atom_id res chain seq x y z
N MET A 1 -57.87 -23.30 -30.56
CA MET A 1 -57.88 -22.33 -29.45
C MET A 1 -57.91 -23.12 -28.15
N LEU A 2 -56.74 -23.32 -27.53
CA LEU A 2 -56.58 -24.07 -26.29
C LEU A 2 -56.42 -23.08 -25.14
N ARG A 3 -57.22 -23.27 -24.08
CA ARG A 3 -57.07 -22.62 -22.76
C ARG A 3 -56.47 -23.64 -21.76
N PRO A 4 -55.73 -23.18 -20.74
CA PRO A 4 -55.02 -24.03 -19.79
C PRO A 4 -55.85 -24.33 -18.53
N ILE A 5 -55.55 -25.47 -17.87
CA ILE A 5 -55.96 -25.77 -16.49
C ILE A 5 -54.74 -26.24 -15.70
N HIS A 6 -54.70 -25.77 -14.45
CA HIS A 6 -53.68 -25.88 -13.42
C HIS A 6 -53.43 -27.29 -12.85
N ALA A 7 -52.15 -27.49 -12.48
CA ALA A 7 -51.57 -28.06 -11.25
C ALA A 7 -51.96 -29.46 -10.75
N TRP A 8 -50.96 -30.24 -10.32
CA TRP A 8 -50.76 -30.82 -8.97
C TRP A 8 -49.37 -31.50 -8.92
N VAL A 9 -48.45 -31.03 -8.07
CA VAL A 9 -47.93 -31.65 -6.82
C VAL A 9 -47.22 -33.00 -6.99
N LEU A 10 -45.89 -33.00 -6.79
CA LEU A 10 -45.00 -34.09 -6.35
C LEU A 10 -43.70 -33.37 -5.91
N GLY A 11 -43.00 -33.64 -4.81
CA GLY A 11 -43.06 -34.65 -3.78
C GLY A 11 -41.73 -34.53 -3.03
N SER A 12 -41.79 -34.45 -1.70
CA SER A 12 -40.65 -34.23 -0.80
C SER A 12 -39.65 -35.39 -0.80
N ALA A 13 -38.36 -35.08 -0.68
CA ALA A 13 -37.36 -35.99 -0.11
C ALA A 13 -36.28 -35.19 0.65
N LEU A 14 -36.43 -35.18 1.98
CA LEU A 14 -35.39 -34.84 2.94
C LEU A 14 -34.29 -35.91 2.89
N ALA A 15 -33.03 -35.50 2.84
CA ALA A 15 -31.90 -36.33 3.26
C ALA A 15 -31.21 -35.66 4.45
N LEU A 16 -31.47 -36.20 5.63
CA LEU A 16 -30.70 -36.02 6.86
C LEU A 16 -29.34 -36.72 6.69
N ALA A 17 -28.23 -36.03 6.90
CA ALA A 17 -26.93 -36.67 7.14
C ALA A 17 -26.37 -36.13 8.47
N ALA A 18 -26.06 -37.07 9.35
CA ALA A 18 -25.75 -36.87 10.75
C ALA A 18 -24.29 -36.48 11.00
N CYS A 19 -24.13 -35.59 11.98
CA CYS A 19 -23.18 -35.63 13.10
C CYS A 19 -21.89 -36.46 12.98
N ALA A 20 -20.74 -35.78 13.01
CA ALA A 20 -19.51 -36.32 13.59
C ALA A 20 -18.87 -35.25 14.48
N THR A 21 -19.11 -35.37 15.78
CA THR A 21 -18.43 -34.67 16.86
C THR A 21 -17.00 -35.17 16.98
N SER A 22 -16.00 -34.30 16.76
CA SER A 22 -14.61 -34.54 17.16
C SER A 22 -14.29 -33.68 18.38
N THR A 23 -14.55 -34.24 19.56
CA THR A 23 -14.03 -33.78 20.84
C THR A 23 -12.52 -33.98 20.89
N ARG A 24 -11.74 -32.90 20.93
CA ARG A 24 -10.35 -32.94 21.44
C ARG A 24 -10.33 -32.32 22.84
N PRO A 25 -9.69 -32.96 23.82
CA PRO A 25 -9.66 -32.46 25.19
C PRO A 25 -8.73 -31.26 25.32
N PHE A 26 -9.21 -30.33 26.13
CA PHE A 26 -8.46 -29.28 26.84
C PHE A 26 -7.30 -29.90 27.63
N GLU A 27 -6.09 -29.40 27.42
CA GLU A 27 -5.05 -29.34 28.45
C GLU A 27 -4.55 -27.89 28.47
N ASP A 28 -4.79 -27.23 29.60
CA ASP A 28 -4.35 -25.87 29.94
C ASP A 28 -3.06 -25.97 30.80
N PRO A 29 -2.37 -24.86 31.12
CA PRO A 29 -0.96 -24.67 30.78
C PRO A 29 -0.03 -24.82 32.00
N ALA A 30 1.24 -25.13 31.74
CA ALA A 30 2.29 -25.04 32.75
C ALA A 30 3.28 -23.94 32.38
N GLU A 31 3.39 -22.99 33.30
CA GLU A 31 4.38 -21.92 33.38
C GLU A 31 5.81 -22.45 33.32
N ALA A 32 6.70 -21.72 32.63
CA ALA A 32 8.12 -21.71 32.93
C ALA A 32 8.75 -20.37 32.55
N ASP A 33 9.28 -19.71 33.58
CA ASP A 33 9.97 -18.42 33.62
C ASP A 33 11.23 -18.30 32.74
N PRO A 34 11.75 -17.06 32.53
CA PRO A 34 12.88 -16.76 31.68
C PRO A 34 14.21 -16.82 32.45
N ASN A 35 15.15 -17.65 31.99
CA ASN A 35 16.56 -17.48 32.35
C ASN A 35 17.50 -18.21 31.39
N GLY A 36 18.29 -17.45 30.65
CA GLY A 36 19.27 -17.96 29.70
C GLY A 36 20.52 -17.09 29.66
N SER A 37 21.25 -17.04 30.77
CA SER A 37 22.64 -16.58 30.81
C SER A 37 23.54 -17.77 31.13
N SER A 38 24.41 -18.18 30.20
CA SER A 38 25.72 -18.75 30.54
C SER A 38 26.69 -18.70 29.37
N SER A 39 27.80 -18.04 29.64
CA SER A 39 29.08 -17.93 28.95
C SER A 39 29.77 -19.26 28.59
N GLY A 40 30.62 -19.24 27.56
CA GLY A 40 31.67 -20.25 27.34
C GLY A 40 32.60 -19.88 26.18
N ALA A 41 33.82 -19.47 26.51
CA ALA A 41 34.86 -18.94 25.61
C ALA A 41 35.80 -20.01 25.03
N SER A 42 36.41 -19.71 23.87
CA SER A 42 37.76 -20.09 23.36
C SER A 42 37.73 -19.93 21.83
N GLY A 43 38.65 -19.32 21.09
CA GLY A 43 40.02 -18.88 21.34
C GLY A 43 40.85 -19.32 20.12
N SER A 44 41.35 -18.40 19.30
CA SER A 44 42.58 -18.61 18.51
C SER A 44 43.05 -17.32 17.86
N SER A 45 44.19 -16.84 18.38
CA SER A 45 45.09 -15.84 17.85
C SER A 45 45.70 -16.23 16.50
N GLY A 46 45.78 -15.28 15.57
CA GLY A 46 46.60 -15.38 14.35
C GLY A 46 47.16 -14.00 14.01
N ALA A 47 48.40 -13.76 14.41
CA ALA A 47 49.18 -12.58 14.08
C ALA A 47 49.76 -12.68 12.67
N SER A 48 49.79 -11.58 11.93
CA SER A 48 50.83 -11.34 10.91
C SER A 48 51.06 -9.84 10.76
N SER A 49 52.24 -9.43 11.20
CA SER A 49 52.86 -8.12 11.08
C SER A 49 53.62 -7.96 9.74
N GLY A 50 53.69 -6.71 9.27
CA GLY A 50 54.73 -6.21 8.36
C GLY A 50 54.20 -5.75 6.99
N ALA A 51 54.63 -4.66 6.37
CA ALA A 51 55.57 -3.61 6.74
C ALA A 51 55.40 -2.43 5.74
N SER A 52 55.63 -1.20 6.23
CA SER A 52 56.23 -0.01 5.61
C SER A 52 56.37 0.17 4.07
N GLY A 53 56.09 1.40 3.61
CA GLY A 53 56.67 2.03 2.41
C GLY A 53 55.83 3.22 1.91
N SER A 54 55.99 4.44 2.45
CA SER A 54 56.84 5.55 1.97
C SER A 54 56.26 6.41 0.82
N SER A 55 55.82 7.61 1.21
CA SER A 55 56.06 8.93 0.60
C SER A 55 56.18 9.09 -0.93
N GLY A 56 55.30 9.92 -1.49
CA GLY A 56 55.49 10.59 -2.77
C GLY A 56 54.70 11.89 -2.83
N ALA A 57 55.36 13.00 -2.50
CA ALA A 57 54.87 14.36 -2.72
C ALA A 57 55.27 14.83 -4.12
N SER A 58 54.37 15.52 -4.83
CA SER A 58 54.77 16.53 -5.82
C SER A 58 53.72 17.63 -5.92
N SER A 59 54.22 18.84 -5.66
CA SER A 59 53.62 20.15 -5.86
C SER A 59 53.53 20.52 -7.34
N GLY A 60 52.47 21.25 -7.71
CA GLY A 60 52.38 21.94 -9.01
C GLY A 60 51.30 23.01 -8.99
N ALA A 61 51.68 24.24 -8.64
CA ALA A 61 50.86 25.45 -8.72
C ALA A 61 51.18 26.26 -9.99
N SER A 62 50.28 27.21 -10.30
CA SER A 62 50.30 28.35 -11.25
C SER A 62 49.36 28.19 -12.45
N GLY A 63 48.25 28.94 -12.50
CA GLY A 63 48.13 30.27 -13.14
C GLY A 63 47.19 30.10 -14.35
N SER A 64 46.34 31.00 -14.83
CA SER A 64 46.10 32.43 -14.65
C SER A 64 44.77 32.77 -15.35
N SER A 65 44.13 33.85 -14.89
CA SER A 65 42.99 34.57 -15.45
C SER A 65 43.07 34.90 -16.95
N GLY A 66 41.93 34.82 -17.65
CA GLY A 66 41.72 35.33 -19.01
C GLY A 66 40.28 35.85 -19.19
N ALA A 67 40.16 37.04 -19.78
CA ALA A 67 39.02 37.94 -19.71
C ALA A 67 37.99 37.84 -20.85
N SER A 68 36.83 38.44 -20.58
CA SER A 68 35.83 39.15 -21.40
C SER A 68 35.99 39.27 -22.93
N GLY A 69 34.85 39.09 -23.64
CA GLY A 69 34.55 39.64 -24.97
C GLY A 69 33.11 39.25 -25.39
N SER A 70 32.11 40.13 -25.22
CA SER A 70 31.60 41.14 -26.17
C SER A 70 30.70 40.59 -27.31
N SER A 71 29.39 40.85 -27.15
CA SER A 71 28.37 41.27 -28.12
C SER A 71 28.55 40.96 -29.63
N GLY A 72 27.58 40.22 -30.18
CA GLY A 72 27.27 40.19 -31.61
C GLY A 72 25.76 40.08 -31.83
N ALA A 73 25.14 41.15 -32.31
CA ALA A 73 23.76 41.17 -32.78
C ALA A 73 23.70 40.65 -34.22
N SER A 74 22.66 39.87 -34.56
CA SER A 74 22.22 39.65 -35.95
C SER A 74 20.75 39.25 -35.95
N SER A 75 19.97 40.10 -36.62
CA SER A 75 18.58 39.96 -37.03
C SER A 75 18.35 38.84 -38.05
N GLY A 76 17.15 38.25 -38.07
CA GLY A 76 16.55 37.78 -39.32
C GLY A 76 15.73 36.48 -39.27
N GLY A 77 14.41 36.64 -39.09
CA GLY A 77 13.37 35.94 -39.87
C GLY A 77 13.21 34.42 -39.76
N SER A 78 12.06 33.97 -39.24
CA SER A 78 10.98 33.41 -40.08
C SER A 78 9.89 32.80 -39.20
N SER A 79 8.70 33.38 -39.30
CA SER A 79 7.44 32.86 -38.77
C SER A 79 7.09 31.51 -39.40
N GLY A 80 7.24 30.44 -38.62
CA GLY A 80 6.73 29.11 -38.92
C GLY A 80 5.66 28.72 -37.91
N SER A 81 4.40 28.88 -38.30
CA SER A 81 3.24 28.42 -37.55
C SER A 81 3.15 26.89 -37.67
N SER A 82 3.56 26.16 -36.64
CA SER A 82 3.29 24.74 -36.49
C SER A 82 2.59 24.50 -35.16
N GLY A 83 1.39 23.93 -35.26
CA GLY A 83 0.40 23.80 -34.19
C GLY A 83 0.97 23.15 -32.94
N ALA A 84 0.87 23.89 -31.84
CA ALA A 84 1.01 23.35 -30.50
C ALA A 84 -0.19 22.45 -30.24
N SER A 85 0.01 21.14 -30.34
CA SER A 85 -0.85 20.14 -29.71
C SER A 85 -0.78 20.39 -28.21
N SER A 86 -1.85 20.93 -27.64
CA SER A 86 -2.02 21.16 -26.21
C SER A 86 -2.11 19.80 -25.49
N GLY A 87 -0.95 19.21 -25.20
CA GLY A 87 -0.79 18.17 -24.19
C GLY A 87 -0.98 18.80 -22.81
N GLY A 88 -2.24 19.01 -22.41
CA GLY A 88 -2.59 19.46 -21.08
C GLY A 88 -2.25 18.37 -20.08
N SER A 89 -1.11 18.49 -19.42
CA SER A 89 -0.82 17.79 -18.17
C SER A 89 -1.85 18.25 -17.13
N SER A 90 -2.97 17.53 -17.06
CA SER A 90 -4.02 17.75 -16.06
C SER A 90 -3.52 17.22 -14.72
N SER A 91 -2.75 18.04 -14.00
CA SER A 91 -2.69 17.97 -12.54
C SER A 91 -4.00 18.53 -11.97
N GLY A 92 -5.13 17.98 -12.44
CA GLY A 92 -6.46 18.38 -12.02
C GLY A 92 -6.61 18.05 -10.55
N GLY A 93 -6.92 19.06 -9.74
CA GLY A 93 -7.42 18.82 -8.39
C GLY A 93 -8.56 17.81 -8.45
N PRO A 94 -8.80 17.08 -7.35
CA PRO A 94 -9.71 15.96 -7.40
C PRO A 94 -11.10 16.42 -7.86
N GLY A 95 -11.60 15.82 -8.95
CA GLY A 95 -12.87 16.18 -9.57
C GLY A 95 -14.03 15.36 -9.02
N PRO A 96 -15.29 15.75 -9.27
CA PRO A 96 -16.43 14.88 -8.97
C PRO A 96 -16.29 13.55 -9.72
N ARG A 97 -16.78 12.46 -9.12
CA ARG A 97 -16.75 11.12 -9.72
C ARG A 97 -17.47 11.12 -11.08
N VAL A 98 -16.87 10.44 -12.06
CA VAL A 98 -17.45 10.29 -13.40
C VAL A 98 -18.29 9.01 -13.44
N THR A 99 -19.56 9.10 -13.80
CA THR A 99 -20.39 7.91 -14.03
C THR A 99 -20.03 7.25 -15.36
N CYS A 100 -19.91 5.93 -15.34
CA CYS A 100 -19.55 5.11 -16.48
C CYS A 100 -20.45 3.87 -16.53
N GLY A 101 -21.60 4.02 -17.19
CA GLY A 101 -22.67 3.02 -17.11
C GLY A 101 -23.25 2.95 -15.70
N ALA A 102 -23.25 1.77 -15.10
CA ALA A 102 -23.74 1.52 -13.74
C ALA A 102 -22.68 1.73 -12.65
N THR A 103 -21.44 2.04 -13.02
CA THR A 103 -20.32 2.19 -12.08
C THR A 103 -19.86 3.65 -12.05
N ALA A 104 -19.49 4.15 -10.87
CA ALA A 104 -18.84 5.44 -10.74
C ALA A 104 -17.31 5.27 -10.67
N CYS A 105 -16.61 5.96 -11.55
CA CYS A 105 -15.16 5.93 -11.64
C CYS A 105 -14.52 6.76 -10.53
N ARG A 106 -13.26 6.44 -10.22
CA ARG A 106 -12.41 7.33 -9.44
C ARG A 106 -12.27 8.68 -10.14
N SER A 107 -11.99 9.73 -9.38
CA SER A 107 -11.83 11.10 -9.90
C SER A 107 -10.70 11.25 -10.93
N ASP A 108 -9.74 10.33 -10.91
CA ASP A 108 -8.56 10.27 -11.76
C ASP A 108 -8.65 9.20 -12.85
N GLN A 109 -9.83 8.62 -13.04
CA GLN A 109 -10.15 7.71 -14.12
C GLN A 109 -11.06 8.39 -15.15
N ALA A 110 -10.96 7.93 -16.40
CA ALA A 110 -11.88 8.28 -17.47
C ALA A 110 -12.84 7.12 -17.73
N CYS A 111 -14.06 7.44 -18.17
CA CYS A 111 -14.97 6.44 -18.72
C CYS A 111 -14.58 6.13 -20.18
N VAL A 112 -13.99 4.97 -20.42
CA VAL A 112 -13.58 4.52 -21.75
C VAL A 112 -14.35 3.26 -22.12
N GLN A 113 -15.22 3.37 -23.13
CA GLN A 113 -16.06 2.26 -23.62
C GLN A 113 -16.93 1.62 -22.53
N GLY A 114 -17.50 2.43 -21.63
CA GLY A 114 -18.36 1.94 -20.55
C GLY A 114 -17.62 1.28 -19.39
N ALA A 115 -16.30 1.43 -19.31
CA ALA A 115 -15.51 1.02 -18.15
C ALA A 115 -14.59 2.13 -17.64
N CYS A 116 -14.37 2.19 -16.34
CA CYS A 116 -13.42 3.09 -15.72
C CYS A 116 -11.99 2.65 -16.05
N ALA A 117 -11.19 3.59 -16.57
CA ALA A 117 -9.82 3.35 -16.98
C ALA A 117 -8.91 4.50 -16.57
N PHE A 118 -7.69 4.18 -16.12
CA PHE A 118 -6.64 5.18 -16.01
C PHE A 118 -6.09 5.54 -17.38
N ASN A 119 -5.91 6.84 -17.63
CA ASN A 119 -5.19 7.30 -18.79
C ASN A 119 -3.71 6.99 -18.63
N CYS A 120 -3.07 6.49 -19.69
CA CYS A 120 -1.65 6.23 -19.68
C CYS A 120 -1.02 6.58 -21.02
N THR A 121 0.12 7.26 -20.96
CA THR A 121 0.98 7.55 -22.10
C THR A 121 2.38 7.06 -21.76
N GLY A 122 2.92 6.17 -22.58
CA GLY A 122 4.18 5.49 -22.31
C GLY A 122 4.33 4.23 -23.15
N SER A 123 5.30 3.39 -22.80
CA SER A 123 5.50 2.10 -23.45
C SER A 123 4.35 1.15 -23.12
N SER A 124 3.77 0.53 -24.13
CA SER A 124 2.59 -0.32 -24.01
C SER A 124 2.92 -1.79 -23.79
N VAL A 125 2.16 -2.44 -22.91
CA VAL A 125 2.24 -3.88 -22.64
C VAL A 125 0.83 -4.50 -22.67
N PRO A 126 0.55 -5.47 -23.57
CA PRO A 126 1.38 -5.85 -24.70
C PRO A 126 1.42 -4.76 -25.79
N GLY A 127 2.49 -4.73 -26.57
CA GLY A 127 2.69 -3.81 -27.68
C GLY A 127 4.17 -3.58 -27.95
N ASP A 128 4.73 -2.55 -27.32
CA ASP A 128 6.16 -2.23 -27.39
C ASP A 128 7.00 -3.32 -26.71
N TYR A 129 6.43 -3.97 -25.69
CA TYR A 129 7.01 -5.13 -25.03
C TYR A 129 5.97 -6.25 -24.91
N ALA A 130 6.44 -7.50 -24.86
CA ALA A 130 5.57 -8.66 -24.73
C ALA A 130 5.05 -8.85 -23.30
N THR A 131 5.84 -8.51 -22.28
CA THR A 131 5.50 -8.67 -20.86
C THR A 131 5.92 -7.44 -20.05
N VAL A 132 5.40 -7.29 -18.83
CA VAL A 132 5.72 -6.14 -17.98
C VAL A 132 7.16 -6.22 -17.49
N GLN A 133 7.64 -7.41 -17.13
CA GLN A 133 9.02 -7.64 -16.72
C GLN A 133 10.01 -7.26 -17.83
N ALA A 134 9.70 -7.61 -19.10
CA ALA A 134 10.54 -7.23 -20.22
C ALA A 134 10.62 -5.70 -20.38
N ALA A 135 9.50 -5.00 -20.22
CA ALA A 135 9.47 -3.53 -20.22
C ALA A 135 10.29 -2.93 -19.07
N VAL A 136 10.14 -3.44 -17.84
CA VAL A 136 10.92 -3.00 -16.67
C VAL A 136 12.42 -3.14 -16.93
N THR A 137 12.88 -4.32 -17.38
CA THR A 137 14.30 -4.58 -17.64
C THR A 137 14.87 -3.66 -18.73
N ALA A 138 14.13 -3.47 -19.83
CA ALA A 138 14.59 -2.61 -20.92
C ALA A 138 14.65 -1.13 -20.51
N LEU A 139 13.64 -0.64 -19.79
CA LEU A 139 13.56 0.76 -19.37
C LEU A 139 14.54 1.09 -18.24
N ALA A 140 14.79 0.15 -17.33
CA ALA A 140 15.88 0.27 -16.35
C ALA A 140 17.25 0.43 -17.04
N ALA A 141 17.53 -0.38 -18.05
CA ALA A 141 18.79 -0.31 -18.81
C ALA A 141 18.93 1.00 -19.61
N ALA A 142 17.83 1.62 -20.01
CA ALA A 142 17.85 2.91 -20.73
C ALA A 142 18.23 4.09 -19.83
N GLY A 143 18.10 3.96 -18.50
CA GLY A 143 18.53 4.98 -17.54
C GLY A 143 17.77 6.30 -17.65
N ASN A 144 16.49 6.27 -18.05
CA ASN A 144 15.60 7.44 -18.14
C ASN A 144 14.33 7.23 -17.30
N ASP A 145 13.64 8.33 -17.00
CA ASP A 145 12.29 8.23 -16.44
C ASP A 145 11.37 7.55 -17.45
N ALA A 146 10.52 6.64 -16.98
CA ALA A 146 9.71 5.84 -17.87
C ALA A 146 8.32 5.55 -17.32
N THR A 147 7.39 5.37 -18.24
CA THR A 147 6.01 4.95 -17.95
C THR A 147 5.69 3.70 -18.75
N ILE A 148 5.17 2.68 -18.07
CA ILE A 148 4.66 1.43 -18.64
C ILE A 148 3.13 1.46 -18.56
N CYS A 149 2.47 1.42 -19.71
CA CYS A 149 1.03 1.34 -19.85
C CYS A 149 0.61 -0.10 -20.07
N VAL A 150 0.10 -0.72 -19.01
CA VAL A 150 -0.35 -2.11 -19.03
C VAL A 150 -1.82 -2.14 -19.44
N LYS A 151 -2.10 -2.71 -20.63
CA LYS A 151 -3.46 -2.88 -21.15
C LYS A 151 -4.26 -3.84 -20.26
N ALA A 152 -5.55 -3.96 -20.53
CA ALA A 152 -6.40 -4.93 -19.86
C ALA A 152 -5.92 -6.34 -20.17
N GLN A 153 -5.46 -7.06 -19.15
CA GLN A 153 -4.99 -8.44 -19.21
C GLN A 153 -5.00 -9.05 -17.82
N GLN A 154 -5.18 -10.37 -17.74
CA GLN A 154 -4.96 -11.13 -16.52
C GLN A 154 -3.85 -12.14 -16.80
N THR A 155 -2.77 -12.04 -16.04
CA THR A 155 -1.57 -12.86 -16.23
C THR A 155 -1.04 -13.33 -14.88
N SER A 156 -0.41 -14.50 -14.86
CA SER A 156 0.33 -15.00 -13.71
C SER A 156 1.79 -14.49 -13.68
N GLU A 157 2.10 -13.44 -14.45
CA GLU A 157 3.43 -12.84 -14.50
C GLU A 157 3.86 -12.37 -13.10
N ALA A 158 5.03 -12.82 -12.67
CA ALA A 158 5.71 -12.33 -11.47
C ALA A 158 6.72 -11.25 -11.89
N ILE A 159 6.57 -10.05 -11.34
CA ILE A 159 7.37 -8.89 -11.73
C ILE A 159 8.27 -8.45 -10.59
N THR A 160 9.54 -8.21 -10.91
CA THR A 160 10.51 -7.53 -10.04
C THR A 160 10.90 -6.19 -10.67
N VAL A 161 10.51 -5.11 -9.99
CA VAL A 161 10.84 -3.73 -10.34
C VAL A 161 12.16 -3.34 -9.70
N THR A 162 13.22 -3.31 -10.50
CA THR A 162 14.57 -2.94 -10.07
C THR A 162 15.33 -2.24 -11.20
N ASP A 163 16.23 -1.34 -10.82
CA ASP A 163 17.24 -0.78 -11.72
C ASP A 163 18.63 -1.10 -11.14
N GLY A 164 19.19 -2.22 -11.60
CA GLY A 164 20.47 -2.73 -11.08
C GLY A 164 21.65 -1.80 -11.32
N ALA A 165 21.55 -0.85 -12.25
CA ALA A 165 22.56 0.16 -12.51
C ALA A 165 22.39 1.42 -11.64
N ASN A 166 21.30 1.52 -10.88
CA ASN A 166 20.98 2.62 -9.97
C ASN A 166 21.07 3.99 -10.65
N HIS A 167 20.44 4.14 -11.81
CA HIS A 167 20.38 5.41 -12.54
C HIS A 167 19.57 6.49 -11.80
N ASN A 168 18.89 6.12 -10.70
CA ASN A 168 18.15 7.03 -9.84
C ASN A 168 17.02 7.75 -10.60
N LYS A 169 16.33 7.02 -11.46
CA LYS A 169 15.20 7.48 -12.28
C LYS A 169 13.85 7.06 -11.70
N LYS A 170 12.77 7.69 -12.18
CA LYS A 170 11.40 7.35 -11.83
C LYS A 170 10.85 6.29 -12.81
N LEU A 171 10.20 5.26 -12.26
CA LEU A 171 9.37 4.34 -13.04
C LEU A 171 7.91 4.46 -12.63
N THR A 172 7.02 4.58 -13.60
CA THR A 172 5.56 4.54 -13.40
C THR A 172 4.97 3.34 -14.12
N ILE A 173 4.15 2.54 -13.45
CA ILE A 173 3.40 1.42 -14.05
C ILE A 173 1.91 1.68 -13.86
N VAL A 174 1.17 1.81 -14.96
CA VAL A 174 -0.26 2.13 -14.95
C VAL A 174 -1.03 1.01 -15.61
N GLY A 175 -1.88 0.34 -14.84
CA GLY A 175 -2.89 -0.60 -15.35
C GLY A 175 -4.16 0.12 -15.81
N VAL A 176 -5.00 -0.56 -16.58
CA VAL A 176 -6.30 -0.01 -16.97
C VAL A 176 -7.19 0.18 -15.73
N SER A 177 -7.32 -0.86 -14.91
CA SER A 177 -7.98 -0.81 -13.61
C SER A 177 -7.58 -2.04 -12.80
N ALA A 178 -7.76 -1.98 -11.47
CA ALA A 178 -7.38 -3.08 -10.58
C ALA A 178 -8.09 -4.42 -10.85
N THR A 179 -9.23 -4.39 -11.55
CA THR A 179 -10.00 -5.58 -11.92
C THR A 179 -9.75 -6.06 -13.35
N ARG A 180 -9.17 -5.22 -14.21
CA ARG A 180 -8.96 -5.51 -15.63
C ARG A 180 -7.51 -5.76 -16.00
N THR A 181 -6.58 -5.20 -15.23
CA THR A 181 -5.15 -5.45 -15.35
C THR A 181 -4.70 -6.16 -14.07
N VAL A 182 -4.45 -7.47 -14.15
CA VAL A 182 -4.10 -8.30 -13.00
C VAL A 182 -2.81 -9.05 -13.26
N LEU A 183 -1.89 -8.97 -12.31
CA LEU A 183 -0.57 -9.60 -12.31
C LEU A 183 -0.51 -10.72 -11.27
N GLY A 184 0.45 -11.64 -11.43
CA GLY A 184 0.67 -12.73 -10.50
C GLY A 184 1.22 -12.22 -9.16
N SER A 185 2.43 -11.66 -9.19
CA SER A 185 3.08 -11.07 -8.02
C SER A 185 3.89 -9.83 -8.40
N LEU A 186 4.22 -9.01 -7.41
CA LEU A 186 4.99 -7.79 -7.59
C LEU A 186 6.01 -7.62 -6.48
N ASN A 187 7.26 -7.42 -6.84
CA ASN A 187 8.35 -7.09 -5.93
C ASN A 187 8.99 -5.76 -6.37
N VAL A 188 9.02 -4.75 -5.49
CA VAL A 188 9.63 -3.45 -5.75
C VAL A 188 10.89 -3.34 -4.91
N THR A 189 12.05 -3.22 -5.57
CA THR A 189 13.35 -3.19 -4.91
C THR A 189 14.17 -1.94 -5.26
N THR A 190 15.46 -1.94 -4.94
CA THR A 190 16.40 -0.84 -5.16
C THR A 190 16.60 -0.51 -6.65
N GLY A 191 17.07 0.70 -6.93
CA GLY A 191 17.54 1.13 -8.25
C GLY A 191 16.89 2.41 -8.74
N PHE A 192 15.56 2.44 -8.70
CA PHE A 192 14.78 3.61 -9.03
C PHE A 192 14.73 4.58 -7.85
N SER A 193 14.71 5.88 -8.14
CA SER A 193 14.51 6.93 -7.13
C SER A 193 13.08 6.92 -6.61
N GLU A 194 12.13 6.63 -7.51
CA GLU A 194 10.71 6.53 -7.23
C GLU A 194 10.07 5.46 -8.12
N VAL A 195 9.19 4.66 -7.53
CA VAL A 195 8.33 3.71 -8.24
C VAL A 195 6.88 4.05 -7.94
N GLU A 196 6.09 4.34 -8.97
CA GLU A 196 4.66 4.59 -8.84
C GLU A 196 3.87 3.51 -9.58
N ILE A 197 2.91 2.89 -8.90
CA ILE A 197 2.10 1.81 -9.42
C ILE A 197 0.64 2.14 -9.20
N VAL A 198 -0.11 2.21 -10.29
CA VAL A 198 -1.49 2.71 -10.29
C VAL A 198 -2.42 1.75 -11.00
N GLY A 199 -3.56 1.46 -10.38
CA GLY A 199 -4.70 0.90 -11.12
C GLY A 199 -4.50 -0.53 -11.62
N LEU A 200 -3.84 -1.37 -10.84
CA LEU A 200 -3.63 -2.78 -11.18
C LEU A 200 -3.94 -3.72 -9.99
N GLY A 201 -4.30 -4.94 -10.32
CA GLY A 201 -4.52 -6.03 -9.38
C GLY A 201 -3.28 -6.92 -9.25
N VAL A 202 -3.05 -7.50 -8.08
CA VAL A 202 -2.00 -8.49 -7.80
C VAL A 202 -2.58 -9.65 -7.00
N GLN A 203 -2.31 -10.89 -7.43
CA GLN A 203 -2.97 -12.10 -6.88
C GLN A 203 -2.16 -12.86 -5.81
N SER A 204 -0.85 -12.69 -5.79
CA SER A 204 0.08 -13.41 -4.90
C SER A 204 0.88 -12.44 -4.02
N GLY A 205 0.28 -11.30 -3.71
CA GLY A 205 0.85 -10.26 -2.87
C GLY A 205 1.91 -9.37 -3.52
N VAL A 206 2.25 -8.31 -2.78
CA VAL A 206 3.22 -7.29 -3.13
C VAL A 206 4.29 -7.23 -2.06
N THR A 207 5.57 -7.18 -2.45
CA THR A 207 6.68 -6.85 -1.55
C THR A 207 7.31 -5.54 -1.97
N VAL A 208 7.55 -4.64 -1.01
CA VAL A 208 8.32 -3.40 -1.24
C VAL A 208 9.50 -3.41 -0.27
N GLN A 209 10.71 -3.42 -0.80
CA GLN A 209 11.92 -3.50 -0.01
C GLN A 209 13.08 -2.68 -0.60
N GLY A 210 13.58 -1.69 0.14
CA GLY A 210 14.78 -0.94 -0.22
C GLY A 210 14.62 0.09 -1.35
N SER A 211 13.41 0.32 -1.88
CA SER A 211 13.13 1.45 -2.77
C SER A 211 13.28 2.78 -2.02
N GLY A 212 13.78 3.83 -2.68
CA GLY A 212 13.82 5.18 -2.10
C GLY A 212 12.41 5.73 -1.86
N LYS A 213 11.55 5.63 -2.87
CA LYS A 213 10.13 5.95 -2.75
C LYS A 213 9.28 4.96 -3.53
N ALA A 214 8.21 4.45 -2.94
CA ALA A 214 7.22 3.61 -3.61
C ALA A 214 5.80 4.14 -3.33
N THR A 215 5.01 4.30 -4.38
CA THR A 215 3.60 4.69 -4.29
C THR A 215 2.74 3.61 -4.91
N LEU A 216 1.86 3.00 -4.12
CA LEU A 216 0.87 2.00 -4.53
C LEU A 216 -0.51 2.64 -4.45
N ARG A 217 -1.19 2.83 -5.59
CA ARG A 217 -2.43 3.61 -5.61
C ARG A 217 -3.52 2.94 -6.43
N ALA A 218 -4.75 2.97 -5.92
CA ALA A 218 -5.91 2.40 -6.60
C ALA A 218 -5.68 0.93 -7.02
N MET A 219 -4.96 0.18 -6.18
CA MET A 219 -4.61 -1.21 -6.45
C MET A 219 -5.64 -2.16 -5.82
N ARG A 220 -5.62 -3.42 -6.28
CA ARG A 220 -6.26 -4.53 -5.58
C ARG A 220 -5.23 -5.59 -5.29
N ILE A 221 -4.86 -5.77 -4.04
CA ILE A 221 -3.83 -6.69 -3.61
C ILE A 221 -4.52 -7.84 -2.89
N SER A 222 -4.37 -9.04 -3.44
CA SER A 222 -4.89 -10.26 -2.84
C SER A 222 -3.77 -11.26 -2.66
N ASN A 223 -3.90 -12.09 -1.63
CA ASN A 223 -3.06 -13.27 -1.46
C ASN A 223 -3.85 -14.38 -0.77
N ALA A 224 -3.65 -15.61 -1.21
CA ALA A 224 -4.23 -16.79 -0.59
C ALA A 224 -3.37 -17.35 0.55
N SER A 225 -2.09 -16.99 0.62
CA SER A 225 -1.13 -17.50 1.60
C SER A 225 -0.02 -16.49 1.92
N GLY A 226 0.28 -16.26 3.20
CA GLY A 226 1.36 -15.35 3.60
C GLY A 226 0.90 -13.91 3.74
N ASN A 227 1.61 -12.95 3.14
CA ASN A 227 1.32 -11.52 3.24
C ASN A 227 0.68 -11.00 1.94
N SER A 228 -0.39 -10.23 2.03
CA SER A 228 -0.92 -9.53 0.85
C SER A 228 -0.01 -8.36 0.50
N LEU A 229 0.38 -7.54 1.47
CA LEU A 229 1.36 -6.48 1.31
C LEU A 229 2.47 -6.60 2.35
N TYR A 230 3.71 -6.79 1.90
CA TYR A 230 4.88 -6.83 2.77
C TYR A 230 5.78 -5.62 2.54
N LEU A 231 5.83 -4.74 3.53
CA LEU A 231 6.62 -3.51 3.54
C LEU A 231 7.82 -3.71 4.43
N ARG A 232 9.00 -3.86 3.83
CA ARG A 232 10.20 -4.24 4.56
C ARG A 232 11.31 -3.21 4.37
N GLN A 233 11.85 -2.75 5.48
CA GLN A 233 13.08 -1.99 5.49
C GLN A 233 14.27 -2.91 5.16
N SER A 234 15.27 -2.39 4.45
CA SER A 234 16.52 -3.12 4.15
C SER A 234 17.67 -2.67 5.05
N SER A 235 18.55 -3.59 5.42
CA SER A 235 19.81 -3.25 6.08
C SER A 235 20.73 -2.51 5.10
N GLY A 236 21.25 -1.35 5.49
CA GLY A 236 22.19 -0.57 4.68
C GLY A 236 21.57 0.15 3.47
N SER A 237 20.23 0.22 3.38
CA SER A 237 19.56 1.00 2.34
C SER A 237 19.50 2.49 2.67
N ALA A 238 19.30 3.30 1.63
CA ALA A 238 18.88 4.68 1.78
C ALA A 238 17.51 4.76 2.51
N PRO A 239 17.15 5.94 3.04
CA PRO A 239 15.80 6.21 3.53
C PRO A 239 14.74 5.78 2.51
N SER A 240 13.68 5.12 3.00
CA SER A 240 12.55 4.69 2.16
C SER A 240 11.27 5.37 2.60
N THR A 241 10.46 5.81 1.63
CA THR A 241 9.09 6.27 1.85
C THR A 241 8.13 5.41 1.04
N ILE A 242 7.12 4.83 1.69
CA ILE A 242 6.10 4.00 1.06
C ILE A 242 4.74 4.66 1.29
N VAL A 243 3.99 4.86 0.22
CA VAL A 243 2.64 5.40 0.23
C VAL A 243 1.70 4.35 -0.36
N VAL A 244 0.64 4.02 0.36
CA VAL A 244 -0.44 3.13 -0.06
C VAL A 244 -1.74 3.91 0.04
N ASP A 245 -2.41 4.16 -1.07
CA ASP A 245 -3.58 5.04 -1.10
C ASP A 245 -4.71 4.47 -1.95
N GLY A 246 -5.95 4.53 -1.46
CA GLY A 246 -7.13 4.09 -2.22
C GLY A 246 -7.08 2.62 -2.63
N THR A 247 -6.44 1.75 -1.84
CA THR A 247 -6.13 0.37 -2.21
C THR A 247 -7.02 -0.62 -1.48
N GLU A 248 -7.50 -1.64 -2.19
CA GLU A 248 -8.15 -2.81 -1.58
C GLU A 248 -7.08 -3.87 -1.30
N ILE A 249 -6.98 -4.35 -0.06
CA ILE A 249 -6.01 -5.34 0.38
C ILE A 249 -6.76 -6.46 1.09
N THR A 250 -6.59 -7.69 0.61
CA THR A 250 -7.29 -8.84 1.18
C THR A 250 -6.41 -10.07 1.27
N ASN A 251 -6.57 -10.85 2.34
CA ASN A 251 -5.88 -12.11 2.53
C ASN A 251 -6.87 -13.20 2.94
N ALA A 252 -6.88 -14.32 2.22
CA ALA A 252 -7.75 -15.44 2.55
C ALA A 252 -7.14 -16.40 3.58
N SER A 253 -5.89 -16.19 3.99
CA SER A 253 -5.17 -17.05 4.92
C SER A 253 -5.52 -16.73 6.38
N ALA A 254 -5.99 -17.74 7.10
CA ALA A 254 -6.23 -17.68 8.54
C ALA A 254 -4.98 -17.43 9.39
N SER A 255 -3.77 -17.51 8.80
CA SER A 255 -2.49 -17.17 9.44
C SER A 255 -1.74 -16.05 8.72
N GLY A 256 -2.35 -15.44 7.69
CA GLY A 256 -1.72 -14.42 6.87
C GLY A 256 -1.87 -13.01 7.43
N TYR A 257 -1.11 -12.09 6.85
CA TYR A 257 -1.19 -10.66 7.14
C TYR A 257 -1.76 -9.96 5.90
N ASP A 258 -2.76 -9.08 6.06
CA ASP A 258 -3.16 -8.23 4.95
C ASP A 258 -2.01 -7.24 4.68
N ILE A 259 -1.54 -6.54 5.72
CA ILE A 259 -0.32 -5.72 5.69
C ILE A 259 0.65 -6.16 6.78
N GLN A 260 1.91 -6.39 6.40
CA GLN A 260 3.02 -6.54 7.33
C GLN A 260 4.04 -5.41 7.09
N VAL A 261 4.28 -4.59 8.12
CA VAL A 261 5.35 -3.59 8.15
C VAL A 261 6.48 -4.09 9.04
N TYR A 262 7.68 -4.22 8.48
CA TYR A 262 8.86 -4.73 9.17
C TYR A 262 10.05 -3.77 9.04
N ALA A 263 10.33 -3.02 10.11
CA ALA A 263 11.33 -1.96 10.14
C ALA A 263 12.29 -2.07 11.36
N PRO A 264 13.12 -3.13 11.44
CA PRO A 264 14.03 -3.33 12.55
C PRO A 264 15.40 -2.63 12.40
N TYR A 265 15.72 -2.11 11.21
CA TYR A 265 17.06 -1.60 10.86
C TYR A 265 17.16 -0.09 11.10
N THR A 266 18.36 0.48 11.00
CA THR A 266 18.61 1.88 11.40
C THR A 266 18.20 2.94 10.37
N ALA A 267 18.07 2.61 9.09
CA ALA A 267 17.72 3.60 8.05
C ALA A 267 16.32 4.19 8.25
N GLN A 268 16.07 5.46 7.94
CA GLN A 268 14.70 6.00 8.01
C GLN A 268 13.73 5.19 7.13
N PHE A 269 12.57 4.83 7.69
CA PHE A 269 11.55 4.05 6.98
C PHE A 269 10.17 4.64 7.29
N THR A 270 9.59 5.31 6.31
CA THR A 270 8.28 5.96 6.44
C THR A 270 7.24 5.18 5.65
N VAL A 271 6.15 4.79 6.30
CA VAL A 271 5.01 4.12 5.67
C VAL A 271 3.75 4.92 5.95
N ASN A 272 3.02 5.28 4.90
CA ASN A 272 1.71 5.90 5.01
C ASN A 272 0.71 5.01 4.27
N VAL A 273 -0.23 4.45 4.99
CA VAL A 273 -1.41 3.78 4.45
C VAL A 273 -2.58 4.72 4.67
N SER A 274 -3.32 5.02 3.60
CA SER A 274 -4.46 5.89 3.68
C SER A 274 -5.59 5.46 2.76
N ASN A 275 -6.81 5.83 3.14
CA ASN A 275 -8.00 5.62 2.32
C ASN A 275 -8.08 4.18 1.78
N SER A 276 -7.66 3.17 2.54
CA SER A 276 -7.52 1.81 2.05
C SER A 276 -8.47 0.86 2.77
N TRP A 277 -8.98 -0.14 2.04
CA TRP A 277 -9.86 -1.16 2.58
C TRP A 277 -9.10 -2.47 2.76
N ILE A 278 -8.95 -2.89 4.02
CA ILE A 278 -8.08 -3.98 4.46
C ILE A 278 -8.96 -5.06 5.11
N HIS A 279 -8.99 -6.29 4.57
CA HIS A 279 -9.91 -7.32 5.08
C HIS A 279 -9.49 -8.79 4.88
N GLY A 280 -9.87 -9.62 5.86
CA GLY A 280 -9.89 -11.10 5.79
C GLY A 280 -8.75 -11.85 6.48
N GLY A 281 -7.56 -11.26 6.66
CA GLY A 281 -6.38 -11.95 7.20
C GLY A 281 -6.42 -12.32 8.69
N ALA A 282 -5.38 -12.99 9.18
CA ALA A 282 -5.19 -13.16 10.63
C ALA A 282 -4.88 -11.81 11.30
N TYR A 283 -4.11 -10.98 10.63
CA TYR A 283 -3.81 -9.62 11.02
C TYR A 283 -4.19 -8.70 9.87
N GLY A 284 -5.05 -7.70 10.13
CA GLY A 284 -5.30 -6.63 9.17
C GLY A 284 -4.01 -5.86 8.92
N VAL A 285 -3.50 -5.21 9.98
CA VAL A 285 -2.20 -4.53 9.93
C VAL A 285 -1.33 -5.00 11.07
N TYR A 286 -0.17 -5.58 10.73
CA TYR A 286 0.89 -5.90 11.68
C TYR A 286 2.08 -4.99 11.48
N VAL A 287 2.48 -4.28 12.52
CA VAL A 287 3.66 -3.40 12.52
C VAL A 287 4.68 -3.93 13.51
N ASN A 288 5.89 -4.20 13.04
CA ASN A 288 7.07 -4.42 13.89
C ASN A 288 8.15 -3.42 13.49
N ALA A 289 8.20 -2.30 14.23
CA ALA A 289 9.14 -1.22 14.01
C ALA A 289 9.89 -0.93 15.31
N SER A 290 11.22 -1.03 15.30
CA SER A 290 12.07 -0.74 16.46
C SER A 290 13.00 0.45 16.25
N ASN A 291 13.01 1.01 15.05
CA ASN A 291 13.87 2.13 14.71
C ASN A 291 13.24 3.48 15.07
N PRO A 292 13.92 4.34 15.86
CA PRO A 292 13.43 5.67 16.20
C PRO A 292 13.19 6.61 15.00
N GLN A 293 13.83 6.34 13.88
CA GLN A 293 13.64 7.13 12.66
C GLN A 293 12.51 6.60 11.78
N SER A 294 11.89 5.49 12.14
CA SER A 294 10.77 4.93 11.37
C SER A 294 9.45 5.56 11.80
N ALA A 295 8.59 5.80 10.82
CA ALA A 295 7.26 6.34 11.01
C ALA A 295 6.24 5.50 10.25
N VAL A 296 5.15 5.10 10.90
CA VAL A 296 4.03 4.41 10.27
C VAL A 296 2.76 5.19 10.57
N SER A 297 2.01 5.54 9.53
CA SER A 297 0.68 6.14 9.63
C SER A 297 -0.37 5.28 8.92
N LEU A 298 -1.50 5.09 9.60
CA LEU A 298 -2.73 4.48 9.07
C LEU A 298 -3.80 5.58 9.20
N LEU A 299 -4.38 6.02 8.09
CA LEU A 299 -5.21 7.22 8.08
C LEU A 299 -6.43 7.05 7.19
N ASN A 300 -7.61 7.14 7.78
CA ASN A 300 -8.85 6.98 7.03
C ASN A 300 -8.93 5.62 6.32
N ASP A 301 -8.51 4.56 7.01
CA ASP A 301 -8.59 3.19 6.52
C ASP A 301 -9.85 2.49 7.05
N THR A 302 -10.35 1.50 6.32
CA THR A 302 -11.37 0.57 6.82
C THR A 302 -10.74 -0.81 6.96
N ILE A 303 -10.64 -1.30 8.19
CA ILE A 303 -10.02 -2.57 8.57
C ILE A 303 -11.12 -3.48 9.13
N ASP A 304 -11.38 -4.61 8.48
CA ASP A 304 -12.56 -5.43 8.76
C ASP A 304 -12.26 -6.94 8.74
N GLY A 305 -12.89 -7.68 9.65
CA GLY A 305 -13.00 -9.15 9.54
C GLY A 305 -11.72 -9.95 9.79
N ALA A 306 -10.63 -9.32 10.22
CA ALA A 306 -9.40 -10.01 10.62
C ALA A 306 -9.47 -10.60 12.04
N ARG A 307 -8.53 -11.47 12.44
CA ARG A 307 -8.43 -11.90 13.86
C ARG A 307 -7.97 -10.76 14.76
N TYR A 308 -6.92 -10.05 14.36
CA TYR A 308 -6.49 -8.79 14.94
C TYR A 308 -6.64 -7.68 13.88
N GLY A 309 -7.30 -6.59 14.21
CA GLY A 309 -7.42 -5.44 13.29
C GLY A 309 -6.06 -4.76 13.09
N ILE A 310 -5.58 -4.08 14.12
CA ILE A 310 -4.25 -3.45 14.17
C ILE A 310 -3.43 -4.11 15.28
N TYR A 311 -2.24 -4.60 14.94
CA TYR A 311 -1.29 -5.19 15.89
C TYR A 311 0.03 -4.42 15.84
N LEU A 312 0.32 -3.65 16.88
CA LEU A 312 1.53 -2.85 17.01
C LEU A 312 2.54 -3.54 17.94
N ALA A 313 3.70 -3.86 17.38
CA ALA A 313 4.84 -4.49 18.04
C ALA A 313 6.14 -3.71 17.76
N GLY A 314 7.18 -4.05 18.50
CA GLY A 314 8.50 -3.43 18.39
C GLY A 314 8.89 -2.69 19.66
N SER A 315 9.68 -1.62 19.52
CA SER A 315 10.14 -0.82 20.65
C SER A 315 9.55 0.59 20.63
N ALA A 316 9.52 1.24 21.80
CA ALA A 316 8.94 2.57 22.07
C ALA A 316 9.48 3.74 21.22
N SER A 317 10.45 3.47 20.35
CA SER A 317 11.21 4.45 19.59
C SER A 317 10.52 4.89 18.29
N ALA A 318 9.81 3.99 17.59
CA ALA A 318 9.18 4.33 16.30
C ALA A 318 7.94 5.23 16.48
N SER A 319 7.73 6.16 15.54
CA SER A 319 6.52 6.98 15.50
C SER A 319 5.38 6.19 14.85
N LEU A 320 4.31 5.95 15.59
CA LEU A 320 3.15 5.19 15.12
C LEU A 320 1.91 6.07 15.23
N THR A 321 1.17 6.24 14.14
CA THR A 321 -0.10 6.97 14.10
C THR A 321 -1.19 6.13 13.48
N TYR A 322 -2.37 6.10 14.10
CA TYR A 322 -3.57 5.55 13.48
C TYR A 322 -4.80 6.39 13.85
N ALA A 323 -5.45 6.98 12.86
CA ALA A 323 -6.52 7.95 13.12
C ALA A 323 -7.55 7.97 11.98
N ASN A 324 -8.78 8.30 12.34
CA ASN A 324 -9.91 8.32 11.42
C ASN A 324 -10.20 6.96 10.77
N ASP A 325 -9.83 5.84 11.41
CA ASP A 325 -10.00 4.49 10.87
C ASP A 325 -11.29 3.84 11.36
N ILE A 326 -11.90 2.99 10.53
CA ILE A 326 -12.95 2.06 10.95
C ILE A 326 -12.29 0.70 11.20
N ILE A 327 -12.42 0.17 12.41
CA ILE A 327 -11.77 -1.08 12.85
C ILE A 327 -12.87 -1.99 13.42
N ALA A 328 -13.32 -2.95 12.62
CA ALA A 328 -14.58 -3.67 12.88
C ALA A 328 -14.52 -5.19 12.68
N ASN A 329 -15.44 -5.86 13.38
CA ASN A 329 -15.72 -7.29 13.23
C ASN A 329 -14.51 -8.22 13.42
N HIS A 330 -13.58 -7.86 14.30
CA HIS A 330 -12.40 -8.67 14.59
C HIS A 330 -12.67 -9.76 15.62
N SER A 331 -12.19 -10.98 15.36
CA SER A 331 -12.52 -12.15 16.19
C SER A 331 -11.77 -12.22 17.52
N ASP A 332 -10.61 -11.57 17.65
CA ASP A 332 -9.90 -11.44 18.94
C ASP A 332 -9.90 -9.98 19.42
N PHE A 333 -9.18 -9.10 18.72
CA PHE A 333 -8.99 -7.70 19.12
C PHE A 333 -9.07 -6.72 17.95
N GLY A 334 -9.72 -5.58 18.17
CA GLY A 334 -9.66 -4.44 17.24
C GLY A 334 -8.25 -3.87 17.17
N VAL A 335 -7.70 -3.44 18.31
CA VAL A 335 -6.35 -2.88 18.42
C VAL A 335 -5.57 -3.56 19.54
N TYR A 336 -4.40 -4.08 19.20
CA TYR A 336 -3.42 -4.59 20.14
C TYR A 336 -2.16 -3.73 20.09
N VAL A 337 -1.73 -3.20 21.25
CA VAL A 337 -0.49 -2.42 21.36
C VAL A 337 0.42 -3.08 22.39
N THR A 338 1.62 -3.49 21.98
CA THR A 338 2.63 -4.05 22.90
C THR A 338 3.00 -3.02 23.98
N ALA A 339 3.23 -3.49 25.21
CA ALA A 339 3.60 -2.64 26.33
C ALA A 339 4.83 -1.77 26.03
N GLY A 340 4.77 -0.49 26.44
CA GLY A 340 5.84 0.49 26.22
C GLY A 340 5.73 1.28 24.91
N LEU A 341 4.85 0.90 23.99
CA LEU A 341 4.51 1.74 22.83
C LEU A 341 3.47 2.79 23.21
N SER A 342 3.60 4.00 22.66
CA SER A 342 2.67 5.12 22.85
C SER A 342 2.29 5.73 21.49
N PRO A 343 1.49 5.02 20.67
CA PRO A 343 1.07 5.54 19.37
C PRO A 343 0.21 6.80 19.52
N ILE A 344 0.22 7.65 18.48
CA ILE A 344 -0.72 8.77 18.36
C ILE A 344 -2.01 8.24 17.73
N HIS A 345 -3.14 8.38 18.42
CA HIS A 345 -4.42 7.89 17.90
C HIS A 345 -5.59 8.80 18.24
N GLY A 346 -6.67 8.72 17.46
CA GLY A 346 -7.84 9.59 17.61
C GLY A 346 -8.90 9.32 16.54
N ASN A 347 -10.16 9.63 16.86
CA ASN A 347 -11.27 9.65 15.90
C ASN A 347 -11.48 8.32 15.16
N ASN A 348 -11.16 7.19 15.78
CA ASN A 348 -11.38 5.87 15.20
C ASN A 348 -12.78 5.34 15.57
N ALA A 349 -13.38 4.54 14.69
CA ALA A 349 -14.58 3.78 14.99
C ALA A 349 -14.24 2.33 15.32
N LEU A 350 -14.64 1.85 16.51
CA LEU A 350 -14.42 0.47 16.93
C LEU A 350 -15.74 -0.17 17.36
N TRP A 351 -16.18 -1.18 16.63
CA TRP A 351 -17.43 -1.89 16.89
C TRP A 351 -17.39 -3.31 16.31
N GLY A 352 -18.27 -4.19 16.78
CA GLY A 352 -18.36 -5.58 16.29
C GLY A 352 -17.17 -6.49 16.63
N ASN A 353 -16.11 -5.95 17.25
CA ASN A 353 -14.94 -6.72 17.69
C ASN A 353 -15.27 -7.51 18.96
N THR A 354 -14.70 -8.72 19.11
CA THR A 354 -14.79 -9.48 20.38
C THR A 354 -14.25 -8.67 21.54
N ASN A 355 -13.07 -8.07 21.36
CA ASN A 355 -12.52 -7.07 22.25
C ASN A 355 -12.05 -5.88 21.42
N ASN A 356 -12.29 -4.65 21.88
CA ASN A 356 -11.79 -3.49 21.14
C ASN A 356 -10.28 -3.27 21.35
N TYR A 357 -9.75 -3.63 22.52
CA TYR A 357 -8.38 -3.28 22.93
C TYR A 357 -7.67 -4.40 23.68
N SER A 358 -6.34 -4.40 23.61
CA SER A 358 -5.45 -5.18 24.46
C SER A 358 -4.05 -4.57 24.56
N GLY A 359 -3.27 -5.04 25.54
CA GLY A 359 -1.95 -4.49 25.87
C GLY A 359 -2.05 -3.06 26.39
N ALA A 360 -1.28 -2.13 25.81
CA ALA A 360 -1.31 -0.71 26.12
C ALA A 360 -2.35 0.09 25.31
N ALA A 361 -3.16 -0.58 24.48
CA ALA A 361 -4.16 0.09 23.66
C ALA A 361 -5.31 0.61 24.52
N VAL A 362 -5.74 1.85 24.27
CA VAL A 362 -6.86 2.49 24.98
C VAL A 362 -7.70 3.30 24.00
N ASP A 363 -8.88 3.71 24.45
CA ASP A 363 -9.71 4.69 23.74
C ASP A 363 -8.92 5.98 23.48
N GLY A 364 -9.03 6.51 22.26
CA GLY A 364 -8.53 7.84 21.94
C GLY A 364 -9.64 8.89 22.00
N ASN A 365 -9.25 10.13 21.76
CA ASN A 365 -10.20 11.24 21.67
C ASN A 365 -11.23 11.01 20.54
N ALA A 366 -12.50 11.36 20.79
CA ALA A 366 -13.60 11.34 19.82
C ALA A 366 -13.82 9.98 19.09
N TYR A 367 -13.56 8.86 19.76
CA TYR A 367 -13.83 7.54 19.19
C TYR A 367 -15.33 7.29 19.01
N VAL A 368 -15.71 6.68 17.89
CA VAL A 368 -17.07 6.21 17.63
C VAL A 368 -17.21 4.76 18.08
N LYS A 369 -18.18 4.48 18.96
CA LYS A 369 -18.42 3.16 19.56
C LYS A 369 -19.70 2.47 19.09
N ALA A 370 -20.36 3.09 18.12
CA ALA A 370 -21.57 2.57 17.50
C ALA A 370 -21.25 2.02 16.11
N ASP A 371 -22.13 1.16 15.61
CA ASP A 371 -22.06 0.62 14.25
C ASP A 371 -22.02 1.76 13.22
N CYS A 372 -21.00 1.76 12.36
CA CYS A 372 -20.85 2.74 11.28
C CYS A 372 -21.88 2.55 10.15
N MET A 373 -22.77 1.55 10.23
CA MET A 373 -23.81 1.25 9.25
C MET A 373 -23.24 1.15 7.84
N LEU A 374 -22.15 0.38 7.68
CA LEU A 374 -21.45 0.28 6.40
C LEU A 374 -22.34 -0.36 5.32
N ASP A 375 -22.28 0.20 4.12
CA ASP A 375 -22.71 -0.43 2.89
C ASP A 375 -21.51 -1.11 2.23
N MET A 376 -21.61 -2.43 2.08
CA MET A 376 -20.57 -3.27 1.48
C MET A 376 -20.96 -3.69 0.05
N ALA A 377 -22.12 -3.24 -0.47
CA ALA A 377 -22.66 -3.73 -1.74
C ALA A 377 -21.97 -3.16 -2.98
N THR A 378 -21.28 -2.02 -2.85
CA THR A 378 -20.74 -1.24 -3.97
C THR A 378 -19.23 -1.35 -4.16
N GLY A 379 -18.54 -2.14 -3.33
CA GLY A 379 -17.08 -2.26 -3.34
C GLY A 379 -16.48 -1.83 -1.99
N ALA A 380 -15.73 -0.72 -2.00
CA ALA A 380 -15.18 -0.17 -0.76
C ALA A 380 -16.29 0.22 0.24
N PRO A 381 -16.10 0.02 1.55
CA PRO A 381 -17.15 0.26 2.54
C PRO A 381 -17.54 1.73 2.64
N GLU A 382 -18.84 2.02 2.55
CA GLU A 382 -19.37 3.38 2.63
C GLU A 382 -20.35 3.53 3.82
N PRO A 383 -20.22 4.52 4.71
CA PRO A 383 -21.18 4.75 5.78
C PRO A 383 -22.55 5.10 5.19
N LYS A 384 -23.63 4.47 5.63
CA LYS A 384 -24.98 4.85 5.18
C LYS A 384 -25.40 6.22 5.72
N ALA A 385 -26.46 6.79 5.16
CA ALA A 385 -27.09 7.99 5.70
C ALA A 385 -27.51 7.74 7.17
N GLY A 386 -27.21 8.70 8.06
CA GLY A 386 -27.44 8.58 9.49
C GLY A 386 -26.36 7.81 10.26
N SER A 387 -25.32 7.31 9.58
CA SER A 387 -24.18 6.68 10.25
C SER A 387 -23.49 7.64 11.23
N PRO A 388 -23.09 7.16 12.43
CA PRO A 388 -22.32 7.95 13.39
C PRO A 388 -20.88 8.23 12.93
N CYS A 389 -20.40 7.56 11.88
CA CYS A 389 -19.05 7.72 11.35
C CYS A 389 -18.96 8.82 10.28
N ARG A 390 -20.10 9.41 9.88
CA ARG A 390 -20.15 10.56 8.97
C ARG A 390 -19.81 11.86 9.69
N GLY A 391 -18.90 12.65 9.12
CA GLY A 391 -18.42 13.93 9.65
C GLY A 391 -17.66 13.83 10.97
N ALA A 392 -17.30 12.62 11.41
CA ALA A 392 -16.69 12.37 12.71
C ALA A 392 -15.14 12.33 12.67
N ALA A 393 -14.53 12.37 11.48
CA ALA A 393 -13.09 12.35 11.35
C ALA A 393 -12.46 13.68 11.80
N ASP A 394 -11.24 13.60 12.32
CA ASP A 394 -10.36 14.74 12.53
C ASP A 394 -9.86 15.25 11.17
N ALA A 395 -10.43 16.37 10.71
CA ALA A 395 -10.08 16.99 9.44
C ALA A 395 -8.61 17.43 9.35
N THR A 396 -7.89 17.59 10.47
CA THR A 396 -6.46 17.94 10.46
C THR A 396 -5.56 16.75 10.13
N LYS A 397 -6.08 15.53 10.28
CA LYS A 397 -5.38 14.28 9.97
C LYS A 397 -5.91 13.60 8.71
N ALA A 398 -7.13 13.93 8.30
CA ALA A 398 -7.74 13.32 7.12
C ALA A 398 -6.91 13.60 5.87
N PRO A 399 -6.63 12.59 5.03
CA PRO A 399 -6.04 12.82 3.72
C PRO A 399 -6.89 13.80 2.89
N ALA A 400 -6.27 14.52 1.95
CA ALA A 400 -6.97 15.51 1.13
C ALA A 400 -8.02 14.87 0.19
N SER A 401 -7.86 13.59 -0.12
CA SER A 401 -8.75 12.80 -0.97
C SER A 401 -9.27 11.55 -0.26
N ASP A 402 -10.30 10.95 -0.83
CA ASP A 402 -10.98 9.77 -0.31
C ASP A 402 -10.51 8.46 -0.99
N PHE A 403 -11.21 7.33 -0.75
CA PHE A 403 -10.88 6.06 -1.40
C PHE A 403 -10.89 6.18 -2.93
N TRP A 404 -11.85 6.91 -3.51
CA TRP A 404 -12.03 7.12 -4.95
C TRP A 404 -11.22 8.29 -5.52
N ASN A 405 -10.30 8.84 -4.72
CA ASN A 405 -9.52 10.04 -5.01
C ASN A 405 -10.36 11.32 -5.20
N ALA A 406 -11.64 11.36 -4.81
CA ALA A 406 -12.41 12.60 -4.79
C ALA A 406 -11.95 13.51 -3.62
N PRO A 407 -12.07 14.84 -3.70
CA PRO A 407 -11.66 15.72 -2.61
C PRO A 407 -12.52 15.46 -1.39
N ARG A 408 -11.92 15.48 -0.21
CA ARG A 408 -12.70 15.53 1.03
C ARG A 408 -13.18 16.97 1.26
N GLY A 409 -14.46 17.11 1.59
CA GLY A 409 -15.01 18.38 2.08
C GLY A 409 -14.51 18.72 3.48
N GLY A 410 -15.00 19.84 4.04
CA GLY A 410 -14.61 20.29 5.39
C GLY A 410 -15.08 19.39 6.55
N ALA A 411 -16.05 18.49 6.30
CA ALA A 411 -16.48 17.46 7.24
C ALA A 411 -16.06 16.10 6.69
N ALA A 412 -14.93 15.58 7.16
CA ALA A 412 -14.43 14.29 6.72
C ALA A 412 -15.14 13.13 7.46
N ASP A 413 -15.45 12.08 6.73
CA ASP A 413 -15.96 10.81 7.26
C ASP A 413 -14.79 9.92 7.72
N ILE A 414 -15.01 9.12 8.76
CA ILE A 414 -14.05 8.09 9.23
C ILE A 414 -14.02 6.95 8.20
N GLY A 415 -12.83 6.41 7.92
CA GLY A 415 -12.60 5.23 7.10
C GLY A 415 -12.32 5.51 5.62
N ALA A 416 -12.15 4.40 4.89
CA ALA A 416 -11.88 4.34 3.46
C ALA A 416 -13.18 4.49 2.65
N VAL A 417 -13.80 5.64 2.83
CA VAL A 417 -15.18 5.94 2.41
C VAL A 417 -15.22 6.81 1.17
N ASP A 418 -16.38 6.89 0.53
CA ASP A 418 -16.69 7.88 -0.51
C ASP A 418 -16.97 9.24 0.15
N GLY A 419 -16.20 10.26 -0.24
CA GLY A 419 -16.43 11.65 0.12
C GLY A 419 -17.64 12.17 -0.66
N LEU A 420 -18.75 12.38 0.06
CA LEU A 420 -19.98 12.92 -0.51
C LEU A 420 -19.86 14.37 -0.99
#